data_AF-A0A8H6RHI0-F1
#
_entry.id   AF-A0A8H6RHI0-F1
#
_cell.length_a   1.000
_cell.length_b   1.000
_cell.length_c   1.000
_cell.angle_alpha   90.00
_cell.angle_beta   90.00
_cell.angle_gamma   90.00
#
_symmetry.space_group_name_H-M   'P 1'
#
loop_
_entity.id
_entity.type
_entity.pdbx_description
1 polymer ?
#
loop_
_entity_poly.entity_id
_entity_poly.type
_entity_poly.pdbx_seq_one_letter_code
_entity_poly.pdbx_strand_id
1 'polypeptide(L)'
;MPKRKKDNAEPKDEASPKQDENNVAPTLKHDPTSTSEPLKTDFTIPHKDKQILCSLYKSHDTKTSTPPLIFTHGAGGGISAPATSSFASGFSLHAPILCFQGSLNLTQRINFFKTAIDHQETCPALGGRSMGARAAVLTALERENDDVEALVLVSYPLLAAGEKREYERREKILLDLGEKVDVLFIIGSEDKQCDFLRLEEIRAEMKARSWLCVVEGADHGMGLKPKKAEEVMRRKTGEVAAKWLESRDPERTECEIWWDEEKSELVCGEWREKSSDDAPKTKKTKR
;
A
#
# COMPACT_ATOMS: atom_id res chain seq x y z
N MET A 1 -9.62 -7.69 64.23
CA MET A 1 -9.91 -9.07 64.71
C MET A 1 -11.38 -9.37 64.42
N PRO A 2 -11.81 -10.61 64.09
CA PRO A 2 -11.09 -11.72 63.45
C PRO A 2 -11.85 -12.35 62.24
N LYS A 3 -11.02 -13.00 61.40
CA LYS A 3 -11.20 -14.16 60.50
C LYS A 3 -12.54 -14.92 60.49
N ARG A 4 -12.94 -15.39 59.29
CA ARG A 4 -13.15 -16.83 59.02
C ARG A 4 -13.01 -17.18 57.53
N LYS A 5 -12.11 -18.13 57.27
CA LYS A 5 -11.89 -18.92 56.05
C LYS A 5 -12.72 -20.22 56.16
N LYS A 6 -12.80 -20.94 55.02
CA LYS A 6 -13.09 -22.38 54.78
C LYS A 6 -14.47 -22.65 54.16
N ASP A 7 -14.67 -23.52 53.16
CA ASP A 7 -13.90 -24.69 52.70
C ASP A 7 -14.04 -24.98 51.18
N ASN A 8 -13.07 -25.74 50.67
CA ASN A 8 -13.06 -26.45 49.37
C ASN A 8 -14.06 -27.63 49.36
N ALA A 9 -14.64 -27.91 48.20
CA ALA A 9 -14.99 -29.27 47.77
C ALA A 9 -15.09 -29.32 46.21
N GLU A 10 -14.26 -30.15 45.58
CA GLU A 10 -14.39 -30.62 44.19
C GLU A 10 -15.29 -31.90 44.14
N PRO A 11 -15.41 -32.62 43.00
CA PRO A 11 -16.45 -32.46 41.97
C PRO A 11 -17.40 -33.68 41.93
N LYS A 12 -18.47 -33.62 41.14
CA LYS A 12 -19.29 -34.80 40.80
C LYS A 12 -19.59 -34.86 39.30
N ASP A 13 -19.29 -36.02 38.75
CA ASP A 13 -19.52 -36.49 37.38
C ASP A 13 -21.00 -36.80 37.06
N GLU A 14 -21.23 -37.06 35.76
CA GLU A 14 -22.38 -37.66 35.07
C GLU A 14 -23.47 -36.67 34.59
N ALA A 15 -23.97 -36.67 33.35
CA ALA A 15 -23.92 -37.62 32.23
C ALA A 15 -24.21 -36.90 30.89
N SER A 16 -23.72 -37.46 29.78
CA SER A 16 -24.07 -37.07 28.40
C SER A 16 -25.46 -37.58 27.98
N PRO A 17 -26.10 -36.93 26.99
CA PRO A 17 -26.75 -37.72 25.95
C PRO A 17 -26.52 -37.22 24.51
N LYS A 18 -26.06 -38.18 23.69
CA LYS A 18 -26.45 -38.58 22.32
C LYS A 18 -26.64 -37.54 21.20
N GLN A 19 -25.95 -37.86 20.10
CA GLN A 19 -26.06 -37.35 18.74
C GLN A 19 -27.43 -37.66 18.12
N ASP A 20 -27.90 -36.77 17.24
CA ASP A 20 -28.68 -37.15 16.06
C ASP A 20 -28.24 -36.30 14.87
N GLU A 21 -27.98 -37.00 13.77
CA GLU A 21 -27.52 -36.52 12.47
C GLU A 21 -28.68 -35.94 11.63
N ASN A 22 -28.29 -35.24 10.56
CA ASN A 22 -29.07 -34.83 9.39
C ASN A 22 -29.69 -33.42 9.39
N ASN A 23 -28.89 -32.45 8.94
CA ASN A 23 -29.33 -31.54 7.87
C ASN A 23 -28.12 -30.90 7.17
N VAL A 24 -27.66 -31.53 6.08
CA VAL A 24 -26.63 -30.97 5.20
C VAL A 24 -27.34 -30.05 4.19
N ALA A 25 -27.26 -28.75 4.42
CA ALA A 25 -27.59 -27.75 3.40
C ALA A 25 -26.50 -27.73 2.32
N PRO A 26 -26.82 -27.43 1.04
CA PRO A 26 -25.90 -27.62 -0.06
C PRO A 26 -24.76 -26.61 0.03
N THR A 27 -23.54 -27.11 0.15
CA THR A 27 -22.31 -26.34 -0.01
C THR A 27 -22.26 -25.78 -1.43
N LEU A 28 -22.43 -24.46 -1.54
CA LEU A 28 -22.07 -23.70 -2.73
C LEU A 28 -20.59 -23.97 -3.02
N LYS A 29 -20.31 -24.59 -4.16
CA LYS A 29 -18.96 -24.78 -4.67
C LYS A 29 -18.40 -23.41 -5.02
N HIS A 30 -17.54 -22.87 -4.17
CA HIS A 30 -16.61 -21.83 -4.57
C HIS A 30 -15.53 -22.47 -5.43
N ASP A 31 -15.41 -22.02 -6.67
CA ASP A 31 -14.21 -22.29 -7.49
C ASP A 31 -12.98 -21.72 -6.77
N PRO A 32 -11.91 -22.51 -6.55
CA PRO A 32 -10.72 -22.04 -5.90
C PRO A 32 -9.85 -21.30 -6.92
N THR A 33 -10.00 -19.98 -7.02
CA THR A 33 -9.04 -19.14 -7.73
C THR A 33 -7.74 -19.08 -6.90
N SER A 34 -6.89 -20.10 -7.07
CA SER A 34 -5.48 -20.23 -6.64
C SER A 34 -4.97 -19.17 -5.64
N THR A 35 -5.27 -19.38 -4.36
CA THR A 35 -4.84 -18.59 -3.20
C THR A 35 -3.56 -19.14 -2.55
N SER A 36 -2.50 -19.41 -3.31
CA SER A 36 -1.23 -19.79 -2.68
C SER A 36 -0.62 -18.57 -1.99
N GLU A 37 -0.34 -18.69 -0.69
CA GLU A 37 0.45 -17.69 0.04
C GLU A 37 1.78 -17.43 -0.68
N PRO A 38 2.25 -16.18 -0.76
CA PRO A 38 3.49 -15.88 -1.46
C PRO A 38 4.70 -16.44 -0.72
N LEU A 39 5.74 -16.78 -1.46
CA LEU A 39 7.03 -17.11 -0.89
C LEU A 39 7.66 -15.83 -0.33
N LYS A 40 7.83 -15.78 0.99
CA LYS A 40 8.52 -14.70 1.70
C LYS A 40 9.90 -15.17 2.17
N THR A 41 10.94 -14.42 1.80
CA THR A 41 12.30 -14.66 2.27
C THR A 41 12.82 -13.43 3.00
N ASP A 42 13.16 -13.58 4.27
CA ASP A 42 13.74 -12.51 5.09
C ASP A 42 15.26 -12.61 5.10
N PHE A 43 15.93 -11.46 4.97
CA PHE A 43 17.38 -11.35 4.98
C PHE A 43 17.81 -9.95 5.42
N THR A 44 19.11 -9.70 5.57
CA THR A 44 19.63 -8.38 5.90
C THR A 44 20.61 -7.86 4.86
N ILE A 45 20.55 -6.56 4.61
CA ILE A 45 21.52 -5.84 3.78
C ILE A 45 22.43 -5.01 4.70
N PRO A 46 23.77 -5.15 4.62
CA PRO A 46 24.69 -4.32 5.39
C PRO A 46 24.57 -2.83 5.03
N HIS A 47 24.57 -1.95 6.02
CA HIS A 47 24.61 -0.50 5.84
C HIS A 47 25.48 0.14 6.92
N LYS A 48 26.74 0.45 6.58
CA LYS A 48 27.74 0.95 7.53
C LYS A 48 27.87 -0.01 8.72
N ASP A 49 27.61 0.47 9.93
CA ASP A 49 27.61 -0.25 11.21
C ASP A 49 26.27 -0.95 11.52
N LYS A 50 25.29 -0.87 10.61
CA LYS A 50 23.92 -1.38 10.80
C LYS A 50 23.57 -2.45 9.79
N GLN A 51 22.46 -3.14 10.05
CA GLN A 51 21.82 -4.05 9.12
C GLN A 51 20.41 -3.56 8.81
N ILE A 52 20.05 -3.54 7.53
CA ILE A 52 18.69 -3.24 7.07
C ILE A 52 17.96 -4.57 6.93
N LEU A 53 16.90 -4.77 7.71
CA LEU A 53 16.03 -5.94 7.57
C LEU A 53 15.19 -5.81 6.30
N CYS A 54 15.19 -6.86 5.48
CA CYS A 54 14.48 -6.93 4.21
C CYS A 54 13.62 -8.19 4.13
N SER A 55 12.54 -8.11 3.35
CA SER A 55 11.67 -9.22 2.97
C SER A 55 11.47 -9.20 1.47
N LEU A 56 11.84 -10.27 0.78
CA LEU A 56 11.50 -10.49 -0.62
C LEU A 56 10.21 -11.32 -0.68
N TYR A 57 9.20 -10.83 -1.39
CA TYR A 57 7.98 -11.58 -1.70
C TYR A 57 7.97 -11.95 -3.18
N LYS A 58 7.61 -13.19 -3.50
CA LYS A 58 7.45 -13.68 -4.88
C LYS A 58 6.41 -14.81 -4.96
N SER A 59 5.86 -15.05 -6.14
CA SER A 59 5.06 -16.25 -6.40
C SER A 59 5.96 -17.48 -6.57
N HIS A 60 5.38 -18.67 -6.44
CA HIS A 60 6.06 -19.94 -6.71
C HIS A 60 6.52 -20.07 -8.17
N ASP A 61 5.81 -19.42 -9.09
CA ASP A 61 6.07 -19.50 -10.54
C ASP A 61 7.00 -18.41 -11.07
N THR A 62 7.38 -17.43 -10.23
CA THR A 62 8.21 -16.30 -10.64
C THR A 62 9.64 -16.77 -10.94
N LYS A 63 10.01 -16.77 -12.23
CA LYS A 63 11.35 -17.14 -12.71
C LYS A 63 12.37 -16.01 -12.56
N THR A 64 11.92 -14.76 -12.52
CA THR A 64 12.78 -13.59 -12.31
C THR A 64 13.08 -13.43 -10.82
N SER A 65 14.36 -13.27 -10.49
CA SER A 65 14.76 -13.04 -9.09
C SER A 65 14.82 -11.56 -8.75
N THR A 66 14.90 -10.67 -9.75
CA THR A 66 15.07 -9.23 -9.54
C THR A 66 13.71 -8.55 -9.37
N PRO A 67 13.35 -8.05 -8.18
CA PRO A 67 12.09 -7.36 -7.95
C PRO A 67 12.03 -6.03 -8.72
N PRO A 68 11.01 -5.79 -9.57
CA PRO A 68 10.81 -4.50 -10.22
C PRO A 68 10.43 -3.36 -9.27
N LEU A 69 10.18 -3.65 -7.99
CA LEU A 69 9.80 -2.66 -6.99
C LEU A 69 10.57 -2.85 -5.68
N ILE A 70 11.23 -1.79 -5.22
CA ILE A 70 11.67 -1.65 -3.82
C ILE A 70 10.63 -0.82 -3.07
N PHE A 71 10.11 -1.36 -1.98
CA PHE A 71 9.03 -0.74 -1.21
C PHE A 71 9.39 -0.57 0.27
N THR A 72 8.95 0.52 0.91
CA THR A 72 9.09 0.68 2.36
C THR A 72 7.80 1.17 3.03
N HIS A 73 7.62 0.72 4.27
CA HIS A 73 6.46 1.00 5.09
C HIS A 73 6.37 2.48 5.52
N GLY A 74 5.20 2.88 6.04
CA GLY A 74 4.97 4.19 6.67
C GLY A 74 5.47 4.28 8.12
N ALA A 75 5.27 5.41 8.79
CA ALA A 75 5.75 5.60 10.16
C ALA A 75 5.14 4.54 11.13
N GLY A 76 5.96 4.02 12.04
CA GLY A 76 5.53 3.18 13.18
C GLY A 76 5.16 1.71 12.90
N GLY A 77 4.89 1.31 11.65
CA GLY A 77 4.38 -0.04 11.34
C GLY A 77 5.41 -1.13 11.06
N GLY A 78 6.53 -0.79 10.43
CA GLY A 78 7.49 -1.78 9.95
C GLY A 78 7.01 -2.58 8.72
N ILE A 79 7.86 -3.47 8.22
CA ILE A 79 7.54 -4.32 7.06
C ILE A 79 6.55 -5.45 7.36
N SER A 80 6.36 -5.79 8.64
CA SER A 80 5.36 -6.77 9.09
C SER A 80 3.97 -6.17 9.32
N ALA A 81 3.81 -4.85 9.27
CA ALA A 81 2.49 -4.23 9.40
C ALA A 81 1.55 -4.73 8.29
N PRO A 82 0.27 -5.05 8.61
CA PRO A 82 -0.68 -5.59 7.64
C PRO A 82 -0.81 -4.77 6.36
N ALA A 83 -0.79 -3.44 6.46
CA ALA A 83 -0.83 -2.55 5.29
C ALA A 83 0.35 -2.76 4.32
N THR A 84 1.54 -3.06 4.84
CA THR A 84 2.74 -3.31 4.01
C THR A 84 2.79 -4.75 3.53
N SER A 85 2.60 -5.73 4.43
CA SER A 85 2.73 -7.16 4.10
C SER A 85 1.63 -7.65 3.17
N SER A 86 0.39 -7.17 3.35
CA SER A 86 -0.73 -7.53 2.46
C SER A 86 -0.57 -6.91 1.08
N PHE A 87 -0.10 -5.66 1.00
CA PHE A 87 0.27 -5.03 -0.27
C PHE A 87 1.36 -5.82 -0.99
N ALA A 88 2.45 -6.14 -0.30
CA ALA A 88 3.53 -6.93 -0.89
C ALA A 88 3.06 -8.32 -1.33
N SER A 89 2.18 -8.95 -0.56
CA SER A 89 1.60 -10.25 -0.90
C SER A 89 0.76 -10.19 -2.17
N GLY A 90 -0.11 -9.18 -2.31
CA GLY A 90 -0.90 -8.98 -3.52
C GLY A 90 -0.06 -8.62 -4.74
N PHE A 91 0.96 -7.77 -4.57
CA PHE A 91 1.93 -7.44 -5.62
C PHE A 91 2.66 -8.69 -6.11
N SER A 92 3.09 -9.55 -5.19
CA SER A 92 3.86 -10.77 -5.48
C SER A 92 3.14 -11.84 -6.29
N LEU A 93 1.82 -11.70 -6.49
CA LEU A 93 1.06 -12.55 -7.41
C LEU A 93 1.47 -12.34 -8.87
N HIS A 94 2.00 -11.15 -9.21
CA HIS A 94 2.34 -10.76 -10.57
C HIS A 94 3.85 -10.52 -10.76
N ALA A 95 4.53 -9.98 -9.75
CA ALA A 95 5.97 -9.71 -9.83
C ALA A 95 6.66 -9.71 -8.45
N PRO A 96 7.97 -10.00 -8.34
CA PRO A 96 8.64 -9.97 -7.05
C PRO A 96 8.73 -8.56 -6.46
N ILE A 97 8.70 -8.41 -5.14
CA ILE A 97 8.82 -7.12 -4.45
C ILE A 97 9.79 -7.22 -3.27
N LEU A 98 10.73 -6.27 -3.20
CA LEU A 98 11.66 -6.14 -2.08
C LEU A 98 11.12 -5.10 -1.10
N CYS A 99 10.74 -5.54 0.10
CA CYS A 99 10.38 -4.64 1.19
C CYS A 99 11.55 -4.47 2.14
N PHE A 100 11.82 -3.25 2.64
CA PHE A 100 12.83 -3.03 3.68
C PHE A 100 12.30 -2.25 4.89
N GLN A 101 12.83 -2.58 6.06
CA GLN A 101 12.57 -1.93 7.33
C GLN A 101 13.24 -0.55 7.35
N GLY A 102 12.45 0.50 7.22
CA GLY A 102 12.94 1.87 7.20
C GLY A 102 13.00 2.55 8.56
N SER A 103 13.84 3.58 8.66
CA SER A 103 14.00 4.42 9.85
C SER A 103 12.87 5.44 10.00
N LEU A 104 12.51 5.81 11.24
CA LEU A 104 11.62 6.95 11.50
C LEU A 104 12.26 8.29 11.09
N ASN A 105 13.58 8.32 10.91
CA ASN A 105 14.29 9.45 10.32
C ASN A 105 14.24 9.36 8.79
N LEU A 106 13.67 10.39 8.14
CA LEU A 106 13.45 10.41 6.69
C LEU A 106 14.75 10.33 5.88
N THR A 107 15.78 11.10 6.25
CA THR A 107 17.10 11.08 5.61
C THR A 107 17.74 9.70 5.71
N GLN A 108 17.64 9.04 6.87
CA GLN A 108 18.16 7.69 7.02
C GLN A 108 17.38 6.68 6.18
N ARG A 109 16.07 6.87 6.02
CA ARG A 109 15.24 6.02 5.15
C ARG A 109 15.62 6.17 3.67
N ILE A 110 15.93 7.39 3.22
CA ILE A 110 16.48 7.65 1.87
C ILE A 110 17.82 6.92 1.68
N ASN A 111 18.72 6.97 2.67
CA ASN A 111 19.98 6.24 2.60
C ASN A 111 19.80 4.72 2.55
N PHE A 112 18.78 4.19 3.22
CA PHE A 112 18.43 2.77 3.14
C PHE A 112 17.89 2.38 1.76
N PHE A 113 17.08 3.24 1.14
CA PHE A 113 16.68 3.06 -0.27
C PHE A 113 17.90 2.97 -1.19
N LYS A 114 18.82 3.93 -1.10
CA LYS A 114 20.05 3.94 -1.91
C LYS A 114 20.83 2.62 -1.74
N THR A 115 20.98 2.17 -0.50
CA THR A 115 21.64 0.88 -0.21
C THR A 115 20.91 -0.32 -0.77
N ALA A 116 19.58 -0.33 -0.74
CA ALA A 116 18.76 -1.40 -1.31
C ALA A 116 18.83 -1.43 -2.85
N ILE A 117 18.89 -0.26 -3.50
CA ILE A 117 19.11 -0.12 -4.94
C ILE A 117 20.49 -0.68 -5.30
N ASP A 118 21.54 -0.24 -4.61
CA ASP A 118 22.91 -0.70 -4.87
C ASP A 118 23.04 -2.23 -4.71
N HIS A 119 22.29 -2.82 -3.77
CA HIS A 119 22.24 -4.27 -3.56
C HIS A 119 21.53 -5.04 -4.68
N GLN A 120 20.60 -4.40 -5.41
CA GLN A 120 19.86 -5.01 -6.52
C GLN A 120 20.66 -5.05 -7.83
N GLU A 121 21.77 -4.32 -7.90
CA GLU A 121 22.60 -4.14 -9.12
C GLU A 121 21.81 -3.62 -10.34
N THR A 122 20.58 -3.16 -10.12
CA THR A 122 19.64 -2.62 -11.10
C THR A 122 18.89 -1.45 -10.46
N CYS A 123 18.30 -0.55 -11.25
CA CYS A 123 17.44 0.51 -10.73
C CYS A 123 15.97 0.12 -10.92
N PRO A 124 15.31 -0.48 -9.91
CA PRO A 124 13.89 -0.79 -9.97
C PRO A 124 13.04 0.46 -9.75
N ALA A 125 11.73 0.32 -9.92
CA ALA A 125 10.79 1.31 -9.40
C ALA A 125 10.92 1.42 -7.88
N LEU A 126 10.62 2.62 -7.36
CA LEU A 126 10.63 2.87 -5.92
C LEU A 126 9.21 3.12 -5.42
N GLY A 127 8.91 2.68 -4.20
CA GLY A 127 7.59 2.92 -3.65
C GLY A 127 7.56 2.90 -2.14
N GLY A 128 6.46 3.38 -1.60
CA GLY A 128 6.25 3.24 -0.17
C GLY A 128 4.89 3.70 0.27
N ARG A 129 4.63 3.52 1.56
CA ARG A 129 3.42 4.02 2.22
C ARG A 129 3.72 5.27 3.03
N SER A 130 2.94 6.35 2.90
CA SER A 130 3.03 7.52 3.77
C SER A 130 4.45 8.12 3.81
N MET A 131 5.13 8.12 4.97
CA MET A 131 6.54 8.53 5.09
C MET A 131 7.47 7.74 4.14
N GLY A 132 7.16 6.48 3.84
CA GLY A 132 7.89 5.67 2.86
C GLY A 132 7.71 6.17 1.44
N ALA A 133 6.49 6.60 1.07
CA ALA A 133 6.20 7.19 -0.23
C ALA A 133 7.02 8.48 -0.44
N ARG A 134 7.06 9.35 0.59
CA ARG A 134 7.91 10.56 0.57
C ARG A 134 9.40 10.23 0.41
N ALA A 135 9.88 9.20 1.10
CA ALA A 135 11.26 8.78 0.97
C ALA A 135 11.58 8.29 -0.45
N ALA A 136 10.66 7.56 -1.09
CA ALA A 136 10.83 7.10 -2.48
C ALA A 136 10.96 8.28 -3.45
N VAL A 137 10.10 9.29 -3.36
CA VAL A 137 10.17 10.51 -4.18
C VAL A 137 11.50 11.23 -3.99
N LEU A 138 11.92 11.45 -2.74
CA LEU A 138 13.18 12.12 -2.44
C LEU A 138 14.39 11.30 -2.90
N THR A 139 14.36 9.98 -2.77
CA THR A 139 15.40 9.12 -3.32
C THR A 139 15.51 9.28 -4.83
N ALA A 140 14.38 9.30 -5.56
CA ALA A 140 14.39 9.50 -7.00
C ALA A 140 15.00 10.85 -7.41
N LEU A 141 14.65 11.93 -6.72
CA LEU A 141 15.21 13.27 -6.98
C LEU A 141 16.70 13.40 -6.63
N GLU A 142 17.18 12.68 -5.62
CA GLU A 142 18.58 12.73 -5.19
C GLU A 142 19.51 11.85 -6.04
N ARG A 143 18.99 11.09 -7.00
CA ARG A 143 19.82 10.27 -7.89
C ARG A 143 20.28 11.07 -9.10
N GLU A 144 21.59 11.05 -9.35
CA GLU A 144 22.23 11.84 -10.41
C GLU A 144 22.03 11.25 -11.82
N ASN A 145 21.66 9.97 -11.92
CA ASN A 145 21.59 9.25 -13.20
C ASN A 145 20.19 9.21 -13.84
N ASP A 146 19.19 9.87 -13.23
CA ASP A 146 17.78 9.87 -13.70
C ASP A 146 17.23 8.47 -14.06
N ASP A 147 17.67 7.43 -13.36
CA ASP A 147 17.40 6.02 -13.69
C ASP A 147 16.16 5.46 -13.00
N VAL A 148 15.51 6.22 -12.12
CA VAL A 148 14.22 5.83 -11.52
C VAL A 148 13.10 6.27 -12.46
N GLU A 149 12.56 5.32 -13.22
CA GLU A 149 11.51 5.61 -14.22
C GLU A 149 10.09 5.55 -13.64
N ALA A 150 9.89 4.91 -12.48
CA ALA A 150 8.56 4.76 -11.91
C ALA A 150 8.51 4.82 -10.38
N LEU A 151 7.42 5.39 -9.86
CA LEU A 151 7.13 5.55 -8.43
C LEU A 151 5.75 5.00 -8.06
N VAL A 152 5.68 4.19 -6.99
CA VAL A 152 4.41 3.69 -6.42
C VAL A 152 4.17 4.30 -5.03
N LEU A 153 3.26 5.28 -4.97
CA LEU A 153 3.03 6.13 -3.81
C LEU A 153 1.70 5.80 -3.14
N VAL A 154 1.75 4.95 -2.11
CA VAL A 154 0.57 4.53 -1.35
C VAL A 154 0.35 5.50 -0.18
N SER A 155 -0.87 6.04 -0.03
CA SER A 155 -1.21 7.02 1.02
C SER A 155 -0.19 8.16 1.07
N TYR A 156 0.13 8.79 -0.07
CA TYR A 156 1.09 9.90 -0.09
C TYR A 156 0.56 11.07 0.77
N PRO A 157 1.27 11.53 1.80
CA PRO A 157 0.72 12.51 2.72
C PRO A 157 1.07 13.92 2.25
N LEU A 158 0.16 14.60 1.55
CA LEU A 158 0.28 16.04 1.22
C LEU A 158 0.36 16.89 2.48
N LEU A 159 -0.38 16.50 3.51
CA LEU A 159 -0.37 17.08 4.84
C LEU A 159 0.59 16.36 5.78
N ALA A 160 1.27 17.13 6.62
CA ALA A 160 1.91 16.54 7.80
C ALA A 160 0.88 16.03 8.80
N ALA A 161 1.25 15.01 9.58
CA ALA A 161 0.49 14.65 10.76
C ALA A 161 0.58 15.82 11.76
N GLY A 162 -0.50 16.60 11.89
CA GLY A 162 -0.61 17.74 12.81
C GLY A 162 -0.91 19.09 12.13
N GLU A 163 -1.44 20.04 12.91
CA GLU A 163 -2.15 21.24 12.42
C GLU A 163 -1.31 22.27 11.64
N LYS A 164 0.01 22.24 11.73
CA LYS A 164 0.87 23.22 11.04
C LYS A 164 2.21 22.60 10.68
N ARG A 165 2.43 22.36 9.38
CA ARG A 165 3.67 22.61 8.62
C ARG A 165 3.74 21.71 7.36
N GLU A 166 4.27 22.29 6.28
CA GLU A 166 4.89 21.60 5.12
C GLU A 166 4.03 21.15 3.92
N TYR A 167 2.91 21.81 3.58
CA TYR A 167 2.30 21.59 2.25
C TYR A 167 3.32 21.86 1.14
N GLU A 168 3.90 23.07 1.12
CA GLU A 168 4.81 23.53 0.07
C GLU A 168 5.98 22.59 -0.20
N ARG A 169 6.54 21.92 0.83
CA ARG A 169 7.68 21.01 0.64
C ARG A 169 7.30 19.66 0.06
N ARG A 170 6.10 19.15 0.38
CA ARG A 170 5.67 17.80 -0.05
C ARG A 170 5.07 17.81 -1.45
N GLU A 171 4.46 18.92 -1.82
CA GLU A 171 3.99 19.18 -3.17
C GLU A 171 5.17 19.46 -4.10
N LYS A 172 6.10 20.31 -3.67
CA LYS A 172 7.27 20.69 -4.47
C LYS A 172 8.07 19.47 -4.93
N ILE A 173 8.30 18.48 -4.07
CA ILE A 173 9.06 17.29 -4.48
C ILE A 173 8.33 16.43 -5.51
N LEU A 174 7.00 16.51 -5.61
CA LEU A 174 6.26 15.87 -6.70
C LEU A 174 6.40 16.69 -8.00
N LEU A 175 6.31 18.01 -7.91
CA LEU A 175 6.46 18.94 -9.04
C LEU A 175 7.88 18.98 -9.61
N ASP A 176 8.88 18.68 -8.78
CA ASP A 176 10.29 18.61 -9.19
C ASP A 176 10.63 17.33 -9.97
N LEU A 177 9.76 16.31 -9.97
CA LEU A 177 9.99 15.06 -10.71
C LEU A 177 10.05 15.32 -12.23
N GLY A 178 10.98 14.65 -12.89
CA GLY A 178 11.20 14.77 -14.33
C GLY A 178 10.09 14.13 -15.18
N GLU A 179 10.00 14.54 -16.44
CA GLU A 179 9.00 14.07 -17.42
C GLU A 179 9.08 12.57 -17.75
N LYS A 180 10.23 11.93 -17.51
CA LYS A 180 10.44 10.50 -17.72
C LYS A 180 9.91 9.64 -16.58
N VAL A 181 9.57 10.26 -15.45
CA VAL A 181 9.09 9.53 -14.26
C VAL A 181 7.59 9.34 -14.36
N ASP A 182 7.16 8.10 -14.13
CA ASP A 182 5.75 7.75 -14.01
C ASP A 182 5.38 7.54 -12.55
N VAL A 183 4.27 8.12 -12.12
CA VAL A 183 3.86 8.10 -10.71
C VAL A 183 2.48 7.48 -10.57
N LEU A 184 2.39 6.37 -9.84
CA LEU A 184 1.12 5.79 -9.40
C LEU A 184 0.81 6.25 -7.98
N PHE A 185 -0.28 6.99 -7.82
CA PHE A 185 -0.88 7.28 -6.53
C PHE A 185 -1.94 6.23 -6.19
N ILE A 186 -1.87 5.65 -5.00
CA ILE A 186 -2.93 4.80 -4.43
C ILE A 186 -3.40 5.46 -3.14
N ILE A 187 -4.58 6.08 -3.18
CA ILE A 187 -5.08 6.97 -2.12
C ILE A 187 -6.46 6.55 -1.69
N GLY A 188 -6.70 6.50 -0.38
CA GLY A 188 -8.03 6.22 0.16
C GLY A 188 -8.93 7.46 0.12
N SER A 189 -10.21 7.30 -0.21
CA SER A 189 -11.14 8.44 -0.32
C SER A 189 -11.37 9.18 1.00
N GLU A 190 -11.10 8.54 2.14
CA GLU A 190 -11.16 9.11 3.49
C GLU A 190 -9.77 9.49 4.06
N ASP A 191 -8.72 9.57 3.23
CA ASP A 191 -7.37 9.94 3.66
C ASP A 191 -7.26 11.44 4.03
N LYS A 192 -7.37 11.74 5.32
CA LYS A 192 -7.23 13.10 5.86
C LYS A 192 -5.86 13.74 5.68
N GLN A 193 -4.84 12.98 5.25
CA GLN A 193 -3.51 13.52 4.97
C GLN A 193 -3.29 13.81 3.47
N CYS A 194 -4.27 13.50 2.62
CA CYS A 194 -4.20 13.74 1.18
C CYS A 194 -5.54 14.28 0.68
N ASP A 195 -5.65 15.60 0.56
CA ASP A 195 -6.84 16.22 -0.03
C ASP A 195 -6.87 15.95 -1.55
N PHE A 196 -7.98 15.38 -2.06
CA PHE A 196 -8.08 14.96 -3.47
C PHE A 196 -8.05 16.12 -4.44
N LEU A 197 -8.73 17.22 -4.12
CA LEU A 197 -8.73 18.40 -4.99
C LEU A 197 -7.30 18.94 -5.10
N ARG A 198 -6.58 19.01 -3.97
CA ARG A 198 -5.19 19.44 -3.98
C ARG A 198 -4.27 18.47 -4.72
N LEU A 199 -4.46 17.16 -4.54
CA LEU A 199 -3.70 16.16 -5.29
C LEU A 199 -3.95 16.29 -6.79
N GLU A 200 -5.18 16.55 -7.20
CA GLU A 200 -5.55 16.71 -8.60
C GLU A 200 -4.87 17.94 -9.22
N GLU A 201 -4.87 19.08 -8.51
CA GLU A 201 -4.14 20.28 -8.92
C GLU A 201 -2.65 19.98 -9.13
N ILE A 202 -2.02 19.30 -8.17
CA ILE A 202 -0.61 18.92 -8.26
C ILE A 202 -0.37 18.01 -9.46
N ARG A 203 -1.20 16.97 -9.65
CA ARG A 203 -1.09 16.04 -10.79
C ARG A 203 -1.18 16.77 -12.14
N ALA A 204 -1.98 17.83 -12.23
CA ALA A 204 -2.09 18.64 -13.44
C ALA A 204 -0.86 19.55 -13.69
N GLU A 205 -0.14 19.93 -12.62
CA GLU A 205 1.07 20.75 -12.69
C GLU A 205 2.37 19.92 -12.79
N MET A 206 2.33 18.63 -12.45
CA MET A 206 3.49 17.73 -12.53
C MET A 206 4.01 17.59 -13.97
N LYS A 207 5.33 17.58 -14.11
CA LYS A 207 5.98 17.18 -15.37
C LYS A 207 5.95 15.66 -15.54
N ALA A 208 6.15 14.94 -14.46
CA ALA A 208 6.01 13.49 -14.39
C ALA A 208 4.58 13.07 -14.71
N ARG A 209 4.41 12.00 -15.49
CA ARG A 209 3.08 11.46 -15.78
C ARG A 209 2.51 10.82 -14.52
N SER A 210 1.20 10.96 -14.29
CA SER A 210 0.59 10.50 -13.05
C SER A 210 -0.71 9.72 -13.24
N TRP A 211 -0.82 8.61 -12.52
CA TRP A 211 -1.99 7.74 -12.42
C TRP A 211 -2.54 7.79 -11.00
N LEU A 212 -3.86 7.65 -10.86
CA LEU A 212 -4.56 7.67 -9.59
C LEU A 212 -5.48 6.45 -9.47
N CYS A 213 -5.21 5.60 -8.49
CA CYS A 213 -6.12 4.57 -8.01
C CYS A 213 -6.74 5.05 -6.70
N VAL A 214 -8.04 5.35 -6.70
CA VAL A 214 -8.79 5.70 -5.50
C VAL A 214 -9.29 4.43 -4.82
N VAL A 215 -9.12 4.33 -3.50
CA VAL A 215 -9.71 3.24 -2.70
C VAL A 215 -10.86 3.82 -1.88
N GLU A 216 -12.07 3.55 -2.31
CA GLU A 216 -13.27 4.11 -1.71
C GLU A 216 -13.44 3.65 -0.25
N GLY A 217 -13.68 4.60 0.65
CA GLY A 217 -13.84 4.38 2.09
C GLY A 217 -12.55 4.11 2.86
N ALA A 218 -11.39 4.08 2.20
CA ALA A 218 -10.13 3.80 2.88
C ALA A 218 -9.53 5.06 3.53
N ASP A 219 -8.98 4.89 4.75
CA ASP A 219 -8.28 5.97 5.45
C ASP A 219 -6.77 6.01 5.13
N HIS A 220 -6.04 6.95 5.74
CA HIS A 220 -4.58 7.07 5.57
C HIS A 220 -3.80 5.80 5.93
N GLY A 221 -4.33 4.98 6.85
CA GLY A 221 -3.76 3.71 7.25
C GLY A 221 -4.00 2.58 6.24
N MET A 222 -4.75 2.84 5.17
CA MET A 222 -5.38 1.81 4.34
C MET A 222 -6.25 0.89 5.22
N GLY A 223 -6.92 1.47 6.22
CA GLY A 223 -8.04 0.86 6.94
C GLY A 223 -9.33 1.07 6.17
N LEU A 224 -10.26 0.11 6.25
CA LEU A 224 -11.48 0.08 5.46
C LEU A 224 -12.61 -0.54 6.29
N LYS A 225 -13.84 -0.05 6.10
CA LYS A 225 -15.05 -0.68 6.66
C LYS A 225 -15.79 -1.42 5.54
N PRO A 226 -16.18 -2.70 5.76
CA PRO A 226 -16.00 -3.48 6.98
C PRO A 226 -14.55 -3.99 7.13
N LYS A 227 -14.09 -4.21 8.38
CA LYS A 227 -12.69 -4.59 8.67
C LYS A 227 -12.23 -5.88 7.95
N LYS A 228 -13.16 -6.80 7.67
CA LYS A 228 -12.91 -8.03 6.90
C LYS A 228 -12.42 -7.75 5.46
N ALA A 229 -12.74 -6.59 4.90
CA ALA A 229 -12.34 -6.20 3.56
C ALA A 229 -10.91 -5.63 3.50
N GLU A 230 -10.31 -5.24 4.62
CA GLU A 230 -9.02 -4.54 4.65
C GLU A 230 -7.89 -5.34 4.01
N GLU A 231 -7.75 -6.61 4.37
CA GLU A 231 -6.67 -7.44 3.86
C GLU A 231 -6.82 -7.66 2.34
N VAL A 232 -8.04 -8.01 1.91
CA VAL A 232 -8.37 -8.21 0.49
C VAL A 232 -8.11 -6.93 -0.30
N MET A 233 -8.50 -5.78 0.24
CA MET A 233 -8.21 -4.47 -0.35
C MET A 233 -6.72 -4.17 -0.44
N ARG A 234 -5.96 -4.37 0.64
CA ARG A 234 -4.52 -4.14 0.65
C ARG A 234 -3.81 -5.07 -0.35
N ARG A 235 -4.25 -6.32 -0.50
CA ARG A 235 -3.74 -7.23 -1.54
C ARG A 235 -4.10 -6.72 -2.95
N LYS A 236 -5.35 -6.32 -3.18
CA LYS A 236 -5.78 -5.81 -4.49
C LYS A 236 -5.00 -4.57 -4.91
N THR A 237 -4.74 -3.63 -4.00
CA THR A 237 -3.91 -2.44 -4.31
C THR A 237 -2.48 -2.81 -4.71
N GLY A 238 -1.91 -3.84 -4.07
CA GLY A 238 -0.63 -4.44 -4.49
C GLY A 238 -0.68 -5.04 -5.90
N GLU A 239 -1.74 -5.79 -6.20
CA GLU A 239 -1.98 -6.35 -7.54
C GLU A 239 -2.10 -5.25 -8.61
N VAL A 240 -2.86 -4.18 -8.33
CA VAL A 240 -2.98 -3.03 -9.24
C VAL A 240 -1.63 -2.38 -9.51
N ALA A 241 -0.82 -2.17 -8.47
CA ALA A 241 0.52 -1.61 -8.62
C ALA A 241 1.44 -2.50 -9.48
N ALA A 242 1.39 -3.82 -9.31
CA ALA A 242 2.21 -4.73 -10.10
C ALA A 242 1.82 -4.71 -11.58
N LYS A 243 0.52 -4.78 -11.88
CA LYS A 243 0.00 -4.69 -13.26
C LYS A 243 0.34 -3.34 -13.91
N TRP A 244 0.21 -2.25 -13.16
CA TRP A 244 0.55 -0.92 -13.65
C TRP A 244 2.05 -0.76 -13.96
N LEU A 245 2.92 -1.38 -13.16
CA LEU A 245 4.37 -1.40 -13.43
C LEU A 245 4.70 -2.22 -14.67
N GLU A 246 4.01 -3.35 -14.89
CA GLU A 246 4.17 -4.18 -16.08
C GLU A 246 3.70 -3.43 -17.34
N SER A 247 2.52 -2.81 -17.30
CA SER A 247 1.96 -2.04 -18.40
C SER A 247 0.96 -1.00 -17.91
N ARG A 248 1.04 0.21 -18.46
CA ARG A 248 0.13 1.31 -18.15
C ARG A 248 -0.20 2.09 -19.42
N ASP A 249 -1.47 2.40 -19.57
CA ASP A 249 -1.98 3.23 -20.66
C ASP A 249 -1.76 4.71 -20.29
N PRO A 250 -1.10 5.52 -21.14
CA PRO A 250 -0.84 6.93 -20.86
C PRO A 250 -2.10 7.81 -20.86
N GLU A 251 -3.20 7.38 -21.48
CA GLU A 251 -4.45 8.15 -21.57
C GLU A 251 -5.44 7.76 -20.47
N ARG A 252 -5.40 6.50 -20.02
CA ARG A 252 -6.28 5.97 -18.97
C ARG A 252 -5.61 6.03 -17.60
N THR A 253 -5.73 7.17 -16.95
CA THR A 253 -4.95 7.51 -15.75
C THR A 253 -5.70 7.38 -14.44
N GLU A 254 -6.98 7.01 -14.44
CA GLU A 254 -7.77 6.91 -13.21
C GLU A 254 -8.46 5.56 -13.08
N CYS A 255 -8.48 4.99 -11.88
CA CYS A 255 -9.29 3.83 -11.54
C CYS A 255 -9.76 3.91 -10.09
N GLU A 256 -10.66 3.03 -9.71
CA GLU A 256 -11.25 3.00 -8.37
C GLU A 256 -11.39 1.57 -7.87
N ILE A 257 -11.14 1.36 -6.59
CA ILE A 257 -11.37 0.12 -5.87
C ILE A 257 -12.41 0.41 -4.80
N TRP A 258 -13.47 -0.40 -4.73
CA TRP A 258 -14.51 -0.27 -3.71
C TRP A 258 -14.97 -1.63 -3.21
N TRP A 259 -15.59 -1.64 -2.05
CA TRP A 259 -16.24 -2.81 -1.49
C TRP A 259 -17.70 -2.86 -1.92
N ASP A 260 -18.10 -3.92 -2.62
CA ASP A 260 -19.50 -4.20 -2.97
C ASP A 260 -20.14 -4.95 -1.80
N GLU A 261 -20.97 -4.26 -1.01
CA GLU A 261 -21.60 -4.83 0.18
C GLU A 261 -22.58 -5.96 -0.15
N GLU A 262 -23.30 -5.86 -1.28
CA GLU A 262 -24.30 -6.85 -1.69
C GLU A 262 -23.64 -8.18 -2.03
N LYS A 263 -22.51 -8.12 -2.75
CA LYS A 263 -21.75 -9.32 -3.13
C LYS A 263 -20.71 -9.71 -2.08
N SER A 264 -20.46 -8.85 -1.09
CA SER A 264 -19.38 -9.02 -0.10
C SER A 264 -18.03 -9.30 -0.76
N GLU A 265 -17.72 -8.54 -1.81
CA GLU A 265 -16.49 -8.67 -2.57
C GLU A 265 -15.86 -7.31 -2.86
N LEU A 266 -14.57 -7.33 -3.17
CA LEU A 266 -13.84 -6.13 -3.57
C LEU A 266 -13.85 -6.02 -5.09
N VAL A 267 -14.33 -4.89 -5.60
CA VAL A 267 -14.37 -4.59 -7.03
C VAL A 267 -13.26 -3.60 -7.36
N CYS A 268 -12.61 -3.81 -8.50
CA CYS A 268 -11.66 -2.86 -9.08
C CYS A 268 -12.22 -2.45 -10.42
N GLY A 269 -12.53 -1.17 -10.58
CA GLY A 269 -12.93 -0.60 -11.86
C GLY A 269 -11.79 -0.61 -12.87
N GLU A 270 -12.15 -0.59 -14.15
CA GLU A 270 -11.20 -0.42 -15.24
C GLU A 270 -10.52 0.95 -15.21
N TRP A 271 -9.31 1.02 -15.74
CA TRP A 271 -8.64 2.30 -15.98
C TRP A 271 -9.43 3.11 -17.01
N ARG A 272 -9.68 4.37 -16.70
CA ARG A 272 -10.45 5.34 -17.51
C ARG A 272 -9.65 6.61 -17.74
N GLU A 273 -10.05 7.34 -18.78
CA GLU A 273 -9.59 8.72 -18.99
C GLU A 273 -9.97 9.59 -17.79
N LYS A 274 -9.17 10.64 -17.56
CA LYS A 274 -9.46 11.61 -16.53
C LYS A 274 -10.80 12.31 -16.83
N SER A 275 -11.72 12.31 -15.88
CA SER A 275 -13.00 13.01 -16.03
C SER A 275 -12.78 14.52 -16.16
N SER A 276 -13.33 15.15 -17.18
CA SER A 276 -13.32 16.61 -17.36
C SER A 276 -14.33 17.36 -16.48
N ASP A 277 -15.22 16.64 -15.78
CA ASP A 277 -16.46 17.20 -15.23
C ASP A 277 -16.35 17.75 -13.79
N ASP A 278 -15.19 17.62 -13.13
CA ASP A 278 -14.94 18.18 -11.78
C ASP A 278 -14.22 19.54 -11.78
N ALA A 279 -14.15 20.22 -12.93
CA ALA A 279 -13.65 21.59 -12.99
C ALA A 279 -14.48 22.50 -12.07
N PRO A 280 -13.86 23.26 -11.13
CA PRO A 280 -14.60 24.11 -10.22
C PRO A 280 -15.36 25.17 -11.03
N LYS A 281 -16.69 25.14 -10.95
CA LYS A 281 -17.56 26.20 -11.48
C LYS A 281 -17.15 27.51 -10.82
N THR A 282 -16.31 28.27 -11.52
CA THR A 282 -15.93 29.63 -11.14
C THR A 282 -17.20 30.45 -10.98
N LYS A 283 -17.54 30.78 -9.72
CA LYS A 283 -18.58 31.77 -9.43
C LYS A 283 -18.11 33.09 -10.03
N LYS A 284 -18.67 33.44 -11.19
CA LYS A 284 -18.58 34.79 -11.76
C LYS A 284 -19.17 35.77 -10.76
N THR A 285 -18.31 36.48 -10.04
CA THR A 285 -18.69 37.68 -9.30
C THR A 285 -19.14 38.72 -10.32
N LYS A 286 -20.45 39.03 -10.35
CA LYS A 286 -20.97 40.17 -11.08
C LYS A 286 -20.36 41.44 -10.48
N ARG A 287 -19.72 42.24 -11.33
CA ARG A 287 -19.41 43.65 -11.06
C ARG A 287 -20.70 44.46 -11.01
#